data_AF-E2A7D8-F1
#
_entry.id   AF-E2A7D8-F1
#
_cell.length_a   1.000
_cell.length_b   1.000
_cell.length_c   1.000
_cell.angle_alpha   90.00
_cell.angle_beta   90.00
_cell.angle_gamma   90.00
#
_symmetry.space_group_name_H-M   'P 1'
#
loop_
_entity.id
_entity.type
_entity.pdbx_description
1 polymer ?
#
loop_
_entity_poly.entity_id
_entity_poly.type
_entity_poly.pdbx_seq_one_letter_code
_entity_poly.pdbx_strand_id
1 'polypeptide(L)'
;NKTDPGRLMPLQTYYFYDRDESPFYEITYALQTISICMFAAAYTGTDCFLSLLVFHVCSQLENLKIRVIDLDRFNNFENVLPNIIQDHLRLIR
;
A
#
# COMPACT_ATOMS: atom_id res chain seq x y z
N ASN A 1 -1.44 -38.37 -35.24
CA ASN A 1 -0.52 -38.21 -34.09
C ASN A 1 0.59 -37.26 -34.51
N LYS A 2 0.43 -35.94 -34.30
CA LYS A 2 1.50 -34.96 -34.50
C LYS A 2 1.77 -34.29 -33.16
N THR A 3 2.71 -34.88 -32.45
CA THR A 3 3.31 -34.37 -31.23
C THR A 3 4.47 -33.47 -31.65
N ASP A 4 4.17 -32.34 -32.27
CA ASP A 4 5.15 -31.28 -32.46
C ASP A 4 4.57 -30.07 -31.72
N PRO A 5 5.08 -29.71 -30.52
CA PRO A 5 4.67 -28.46 -29.94
C PRO A 5 5.25 -27.40 -30.88
N GLY A 6 4.37 -26.71 -31.62
CA GLY A 6 4.75 -25.53 -32.39
C GLY A 6 5.38 -24.46 -31.48
N ARG A 7 5.47 -23.22 -31.95
CA ARG A 7 6.16 -22.19 -31.17
C ARG A 7 5.41 -21.92 -29.86
N LEU A 8 6.07 -22.12 -28.71
CA LEU A 8 5.45 -22.03 -27.38
C LEU A 8 5.19 -20.56 -26.99
N MET A 9 3.96 -20.26 -26.59
CA MET A 9 3.56 -18.94 -26.10
C MET A 9 3.53 -18.87 -24.56
N PRO A 10 3.79 -17.69 -23.95
CA PRO A 10 3.69 -17.48 -22.50
C PRO A 10 2.34 -17.91 -21.91
N LEU A 11 1.25 -17.67 -22.65
CA LEU A 11 -0.08 -18.12 -22.31
C LEU A 11 -0.70 -18.87 -23.48
N GLN A 12 -1.06 -20.14 -23.25
CA GLN A 12 -1.76 -20.95 -24.25
C GLN A 12 -3.23 -20.51 -24.33
N THR A 13 -3.60 -19.84 -25.42
CA THR A 13 -4.98 -19.43 -25.69
C THR A 13 -5.34 -19.68 -27.15
N TYR A 14 -6.63 -19.65 -27.45
CA TYR A 14 -7.15 -19.87 -28.79
C TYR A 14 -7.10 -18.58 -29.61
N TYR A 15 -6.63 -18.69 -30.86
CA TYR A 15 -6.49 -17.57 -31.79
C TYR A 15 -7.18 -17.89 -33.11
N PHE A 16 -7.92 -16.92 -33.65
CA PHE A 16 -8.67 -17.04 -34.91
C PHE A 16 -7.79 -16.87 -36.17
N TYR A 17 -6.48 -16.71 -36.01
CA TYR A 17 -5.51 -16.48 -37.08
C TYR A 17 -4.27 -17.35 -36.87
N ASP A 18 -3.47 -17.54 -37.92
CA ASP A 18 -2.22 -18.32 -37.81
C ASP A 18 -1.19 -17.56 -36.98
N ARG A 19 -0.95 -18.05 -35.76
CA ARG A 19 -0.03 -17.43 -34.80
C ARG A 19 1.40 -17.92 -34.96
N ASP A 20 1.61 -19.05 -35.62
CA ASP A 20 2.94 -19.64 -35.79
C ASP A 20 3.70 -18.99 -36.96
N GLU A 21 2.98 -18.26 -37.83
CA GLU A 21 3.54 -17.47 -38.92
C GLU A 21 4.26 -16.21 -38.39
N SER A 22 5.47 -15.95 -38.92
CA SER A 22 6.17 -14.68 -38.68
C SER A 22 5.54 -13.59 -39.57
N PRO A 23 5.29 -12.36 -39.04
CA PRO A 23 5.75 -11.77 -37.77
C PRO A 23 4.75 -11.89 -36.61
N PHE A 24 3.59 -12.52 -36.84
CA PHE A 24 2.48 -12.53 -35.89
C PHE A 24 2.83 -13.19 -34.56
N TYR A 25 3.64 -14.25 -34.59
CA TYR A 25 4.16 -14.92 -33.39
C TYR A 25 4.90 -13.96 -32.45
N GLU A 26 5.79 -13.14 -32.99
CA GLU A 26 6.69 -12.29 -32.20
C GLU A 26 5.92 -11.14 -31.55
N ILE A 27 5.02 -10.50 -32.30
CA ILE A 27 4.14 -9.43 -31.81
C ILE A 27 3.26 -9.95 -30.67
N THR A 28 2.63 -11.08 -30.92
CA THR A 28 1.84 -11.86 -29.97
C THR A 28 2.59 -12.12 -28.66
N TYR A 29 3.81 -12.63 -28.79
CA TYR A 29 4.63 -13.04 -27.66
C TYR A 29 4.99 -11.82 -26.80
N ALA A 30 5.38 -10.72 -27.45
CA ALA A 30 5.68 -9.45 -26.78
C ALA A 30 4.44 -8.89 -26.07
N LEU A 31 3.29 -8.86 -26.74
CA LEU A 31 2.03 -8.38 -26.16
C LEU A 31 1.58 -9.21 -24.96
N GLN A 32 1.67 -10.55 -25.04
CA GLN A 32 1.35 -11.43 -23.91
C GLN A 32 2.28 -11.15 -22.72
N THR A 33 3.59 -11.05 -22.98
CA THR A 33 4.58 -10.80 -21.92
C THR A 33 4.33 -9.46 -21.23
N ILE A 34 4.11 -8.39 -21.99
CA ILE A 34 3.78 -7.07 -21.44
C ILE A 34 2.48 -7.13 -20.64
N SER A 35 1.45 -7.80 -21.18
CA SER A 35 0.15 -7.91 -20.50
C SER A 35 0.25 -8.65 -19.18
N ILE A 36 1.01 -9.75 -19.11
CA ILE A 36 1.24 -10.53 -17.89
C ILE A 36 1.98 -9.66 -16.85
N CYS A 37 3.04 -8.96 -17.26
CA CYS A 37 3.78 -8.05 -16.38
C CYS A 37 2.88 -6.93 -15.83
N MET A 38 2.07 -6.31 -16.70
CA MET A 38 1.14 -5.25 -16.30
C MET A 38 0.07 -5.76 -15.35
N PHE A 39 -0.49 -6.94 -15.62
CA PHE A 39 -1.50 -7.56 -14.76
C PHE A 39 -0.91 -7.92 -13.39
N ALA A 40 0.28 -8.52 -13.37
CA ALA A 40 0.98 -8.85 -12.13
C ALA A 40 1.30 -7.58 -11.32
N ALA A 41 1.80 -6.53 -11.97
CA ALA A 41 2.10 -5.25 -11.32
C ALA A 41 0.84 -4.54 -10.81
N ALA A 42 -0.25 -4.56 -11.57
CA ALA A 42 -1.52 -3.97 -11.15
C ALA A 42 -2.11 -4.73 -9.96
N TYR A 43 -2.10 -6.07 -10.00
CA TYR A 43 -2.64 -6.91 -8.93
C TYR A 43 -1.85 -6.75 -7.63
N THR A 44 -0.54 -6.97 -7.69
CA THR A 44 0.35 -6.82 -6.52
C THR A 44 0.45 -5.37 -6.07
N GLY A 45 0.48 -4.42 -6.99
CA GLY A 45 0.51 -2.99 -6.69
C GLY A 45 -0.74 -2.52 -5.96
N THR A 46 -1.92 -2.99 -6.35
CA THR A 46 -3.18 -2.68 -5.65
C THR A 46 -3.17 -3.21 -4.22
N ASP A 47 -2.74 -4.47 -4.03
CA ASP A 47 -2.66 -5.10 -2.72
C ASP A 47 -1.63 -4.39 -1.79
N CYS A 48 -0.45 -4.09 -2.32
CA CYS A 48 0.58 -3.32 -1.62
C CYS A 48 0.10 -1.91 -1.26
N PHE A 49 -0.55 -1.21 -2.20
CA PHE A 49 -1.07 0.14 -1.97
C PHE A 49 -2.14 0.14 -0.88
N LEU A 50 -3.08 -0.80 -0.92
CA LEU A 50 -4.11 -0.92 0.12
C LEU A 50 -3.48 -1.21 1.48
N SER A 51 -2.53 -2.15 1.52
CA SER A 51 -1.81 -2.49 2.76
C SER A 51 -1.08 -1.28 3.34
N LEU A 52 -0.33 -0.54 2.52
CA LEU A 52 0.37 0.68 2.94
C LEU A 52 -0.61 1.77 3.40
N LEU A 53 -1.74 1.94 2.71
CA LEU A 53 -2.76 2.91 3.10
C LEU A 53 -3.35 2.57 4.48
N VAL A 54 -3.69 1.29 4.72
CA VAL A 54 -4.21 0.83 6.01
C VAL A 54 -3.16 1.05 7.10
N PHE A 55 -1.91 0.64 6.89
CA PHE A 55 -0.83 0.87 7.86
C PHE A 55 -0.62 2.36 8.14
N HIS A 56 -0.65 3.20 7.11
CA HIS A 56 -0.50 4.64 7.24
C HIS A 56 -1.64 5.25 8.06
N VAL A 57 -2.89 4.87 7.80
CA VAL A 57 -4.05 5.35 8.58
C VAL A 57 -3.95 4.90 10.04
N CYS A 58 -3.59 3.65 10.31
CA CYS A 58 -3.38 3.15 11.67
C CYS A 58 -2.26 3.93 12.39
N SER A 59 -1.14 4.20 11.71
CA SER A 59 -0.04 4.99 12.26
C SER A 59 -0.46 6.43 12.56
N GLN A 60 -1.21 7.06 11.65
CA GLN A 60 -1.75 8.41 11.84
C GLN A 60 -2.74 8.47 13.01
N LEU A 61 -3.56 7.42 13.19
CA LEU A 61 -4.48 7.33 14.32
C LEU A 61 -3.73 7.19 15.66
N GLU A 62 -2.67 6.40 15.72
CA GLU A 62 -1.85 6.29 16.94
C GLU A 62 -1.17 7.63 17.27
N ASN A 63 -0.65 8.33 16.26
CA ASN A 63 -0.10 9.68 16.45
C ASN A 63 -1.16 10.67 16.96
N LEU A 64 -2.39 10.60 16.43
CA LEU A 64 -3.49 11.43 16.90
C LEU A 64 -3.85 11.09 18.36
N LYS A 65 -3.92 9.81 18.71
CA LYS A 65 -4.18 9.36 20.08
C LYS A 65 -3.12 9.91 21.05
N ILE A 66 -1.84 9.82 20.70
CA ILE A 66 -0.75 10.37 21.53
C ILE A 66 -0.95 11.89 21.73
N ARG A 67 -1.27 12.63 20.67
CA ARG A 67 -1.54 14.07 20.75
C ARG A 67 -2.75 14.38 21.63
N VAL A 68 -3.82 13.61 21.53
CA VAL A 68 -5.03 13.80 22.36
C VAL A 68 -4.72 13.56 23.84
N ILE A 69 -3.95 12.51 24.17
CA ILE A 69 -3.52 12.25 25.55
C ILE A 69 -2.64 13.39 26.08
N ASP A 70 -1.72 13.90 25.24
CA ASP A 70 -0.86 15.02 25.60
C ASP A 70 -1.67 16.31 25.85
N LEU A 71 -2.65 16.61 25.01
CA LEU A 71 -3.60 17.71 25.19
C LEU A 71 -4.39 17.59 26.50
N ASP A 72 -4.89 16.40 26.82
CA ASP A 72 -5.58 16.16 28.10
C ASP A 72 -4.64 16.42 29.30
N ARG A 73 -3.39 15.98 29.21
CA ARG A 73 -2.37 16.29 30.22
C ARG A 73 -2.11 17.79 30.37
N PHE A 74 -2.05 18.55 29.27
CA PHE A 74 -1.91 20.01 29.32
C PHE A 74 -3.15 20.70 29.89
N ASN A 75 -4.36 20.23 29.58
CA ASN A 75 -5.58 20.75 30.18
C ASN A 75 -5.63 20.48 31.70
N ASN A 76 -5.13 19.31 32.13
CA ASN A 76 -4.92 19.04 33.56
C ASN A 76 -3.84 19.95 34.17
N PHE A 77 -2.79 20.31 33.42
CA PHE A 77 -1.77 21.26 33.88
C PHE A 77 -2.34 22.64 34.19
N GLU A 78 -3.31 23.14 33.40
CA GLU A 78 -4.01 24.40 33.68
C GLU A 78 -4.71 24.36 35.05
N ASN A 79 -5.26 23.21 35.44
CA ASN A 79 -5.88 22.99 36.76
C ASN A 79 -4.86 22.78 37.90
N VAL A 80 -3.66 22.27 37.60
CA VAL A 80 -2.60 22.01 38.59
C VAL A 80 -1.75 23.26 38.87
N LEU A 81 -1.58 24.13 37.87
CA LEU A 81 -0.80 25.37 37.96
C LEU A 81 -1.23 26.29 39.13
N PRO A 82 -2.53 26.60 39.36
CA PRO A 82 -2.94 27.42 40.49
C PRO A 82 -2.61 26.79 41.85
N ASN A 83 -2.67 25.46 41.98
CA ASN A 83 -2.28 24.77 43.22
C ASN A 83 -0.78 24.90 43.49
N ILE A 84 0.06 24.76 42.46
CA ILE A 84 1.52 24.93 42.57
C ILE A 84 1.87 26.38 42.96
N ILE A 85 1.21 27.37 42.34
CA ILE A 85 1.44 28.79 42.66
C ILE A 85 1.02 29.09 44.11
N GLN A 86 -0.10 28.53 44.58
CA GLN A 86 -0.58 28.74 45.95
C GLN A 86 0.33 28.11 47.00
N ASP A 87 0.88 26.92 46.74
CA ASP A 87 1.86 26.28 47.62
C ASP A 87 3.19 27.04 47.65
N HIS A 88 3.68 27.53 46.50
CA HIS A 88 4.87 28.38 46.48
C HIS A 88 4.67 29.70 47.24
N LEU A 89 3.52 30.35 47.10
CA LEU A 89 3.18 31.55 47.86
C LEU A 89 3.06 31.28 49.36
N ARG A 90 2.60 30.09 49.76
CA ARG A 90 2.58 29.66 51.16
C ARG A 90 3.98 29.40 51.71
N LEU A 91 4.88 28.80 50.93
CA LEU A 91 6.25 28.47 51.34
C LEU A 91 7.16 29.71 51.43
N ILE A 92 6.86 30.77 50.67
CA ILE A 92 7.59 32.04 50.69
C ILE A 92 7.17 32.93 51.88
N ARG A 93 6.01 32.67 52.47
CA ARG A 93 5.51 33.39 53.66
C ARG A 93 6.00 32.75 54.96
#